data_AF-A0A7W8JQG3-F1
#
_entry.id   AF-A0A7W8JQG3-F1
#
_cell.length_a   1.000
_cell.length_b   1.000
_cell.length_c   1.000
_cell.angle_alpha   90.00
_cell.angle_beta   90.00
_cell.angle_gamma   90.00
#
_symmetry.space_group_name_H-M   'P 1'
#
loop_
_entity.id
_entity.type
_entity.pdbx_description
1 polymer ?
#
loop_
_entity_poly.entity_id
_entity_poly.type
_entity_poly.pdbx_seq_one_letter_code
_entity_poly.pdbx_strand_id
1 'polypeptide(L)'
;MTDYAARLPIPAPGSINSGLTYCRPETVLDIFGQPATPLPTECGQPTSPRLKAALITADVGPFRVTGLRPAVESLTRVFAQVKAEKPELYDVIGTAGMLCVRCVRGYPGVPSNHAFGAAIDLKINGELVPLGGAYVQAGILELYAYMHAEGWYWGAGWARPDAMHFEASDQLMRRWEAEGLLDPVKPPAVVVATPKPAPPVTSSPALPVKGRLLVNTGQGVWTDYSGRKLTIRNAEEVVINASGPDTWVRYLDKGE
;
A
#
# COMPACT_ATOMS: atom_id res chain seq x y z
N MET A 1 11.59 -14.17 17.13
CA MET A 1 10.52 -14.01 16.14
C MET A 1 10.13 -12.55 16.15
N THR A 2 10.04 -11.92 14.99
CA THR A 2 9.63 -10.50 14.89
C THR A 2 8.16 -10.38 15.27
N ASP A 3 7.82 -9.47 16.18
CA ASP A 3 6.42 -9.17 16.48
C ASP A 3 5.86 -8.21 15.43
N TYR A 4 5.25 -8.77 14.39
CA TYR A 4 4.63 -8.00 13.32
C TYR A 4 3.35 -7.27 13.75
N ALA A 5 2.71 -7.71 14.85
CA ALA A 5 1.53 -7.04 15.40
C ALA A 5 1.89 -5.86 16.32
N ALA A 6 3.18 -5.68 16.64
CA ALA A 6 3.67 -4.58 17.46
C ALA A 6 3.14 -3.23 16.96
N ARG A 7 2.61 -2.43 17.90
CA ARG A 7 2.04 -1.12 17.61
C ARG A 7 3.15 -0.09 17.50
N LEU A 8 3.27 0.53 16.34
CA LEU A 8 4.22 1.58 16.05
C LEU A 8 3.49 2.92 15.84
N PRO A 9 4.15 4.06 16.07
CA PRO A 9 3.61 5.36 15.71
C PRO A 9 3.27 5.43 14.23
N ILE A 10 2.24 6.20 13.89
CA ILE A 10 1.94 6.53 12.49
C ILE A 10 3.13 7.32 11.92
N PRO A 11 3.60 6.99 10.70
CA PRO A 11 4.64 7.77 10.04
C PRO A 11 4.28 9.25 9.96
N ALA A 12 5.30 10.11 10.03
CA ALA A 12 5.08 11.55 9.99
C ALA A 12 4.36 11.97 8.69
N PRO A 13 3.48 12.99 8.72
CA PRO A 13 2.84 13.50 7.51
C PRO A 13 3.88 13.83 6.43
N GLY A 14 3.61 13.43 5.19
CA GLY A 14 4.52 13.63 4.05
C GLY A 14 5.71 12.66 3.97
N SER A 15 5.92 11.79 4.96
CA SER A 15 6.96 10.73 4.89
C SER A 15 6.50 9.46 4.17
N ILE A 16 5.21 9.37 3.86
CA ILE A 16 4.58 8.28 3.12
C ILE A 16 3.78 8.84 1.95
N ASN A 17 3.50 7.98 0.97
CA ASN A 17 2.80 8.27 -0.27
C ASN A 17 3.50 9.31 -1.16
N SER A 18 4.81 9.48 -1.02
CA SER A 18 5.61 10.32 -1.92
C SER A 18 5.33 9.95 -3.38
N GLY A 19 5.02 10.95 -4.21
CA GLY A 19 4.68 10.77 -5.63
C GLY A 19 3.29 10.18 -5.94
N LEU A 20 2.49 9.84 -4.94
CA LEU A 20 1.13 9.30 -5.12
C LEU A 20 0.08 10.20 -4.48
N THR A 21 -1.11 10.23 -5.05
CA THR A 21 -2.28 10.87 -4.46
C THR A 21 -3.39 9.85 -4.26
N TYR A 22 -4.21 10.07 -3.23
CA TYR A 22 -5.40 9.24 -2.97
C TYR A 22 -6.30 9.22 -4.22
N CYS A 23 -6.92 8.07 -4.50
CA CYS A 23 -7.83 7.96 -5.64
C CYS A 23 -9.16 8.58 -5.28
N ARG A 24 -9.50 9.66 -5.97
CA ARG A 24 -10.74 10.39 -5.74
C ARG A 24 -11.95 9.54 -6.17
N PRO A 25 -13.07 9.56 -5.42
CA PRO A 25 -14.30 8.90 -5.84
C PRO A 25 -14.74 9.31 -7.26
N GLU A 26 -14.50 10.57 -7.64
CA GLU A 26 -14.80 11.08 -8.98
C GLU A 26 -14.05 10.31 -10.07
N THR A 27 -12.77 9.99 -9.87
CA THR A 27 -11.95 9.26 -10.84
C THR A 27 -12.55 7.88 -11.16
N VAL A 28 -12.96 7.12 -10.15
CA VAL A 28 -13.55 5.78 -10.35
C VAL A 28 -14.99 5.85 -10.86
N LEU A 29 -15.74 6.90 -10.51
CA LEU A 29 -17.06 7.17 -11.05
C LEU A 29 -17.03 7.52 -12.54
N ASP A 30 -16.05 8.30 -12.99
CA ASP A 30 -15.87 8.63 -14.42
C ASP A 30 -15.60 7.37 -15.25
N ILE A 31 -14.86 6.40 -14.68
CA ILE A 31 -14.51 5.15 -15.34
C ILE A 31 -15.69 4.17 -15.36
N PHE A 32 -16.30 3.90 -14.20
CA PHE A 32 -17.25 2.78 -14.04
C PHE A 32 -18.72 3.21 -13.89
N GLY A 33 -18.98 4.49 -13.70
CA GLY A 33 -20.26 4.98 -13.20
C GLY A 33 -20.53 4.52 -11.76
N GLN A 34 -21.79 4.59 -11.34
CA GLN A 34 -22.19 4.14 -10.01
C GLN A 34 -21.98 2.62 -9.84
N PRO A 35 -21.35 2.16 -8.74
CA PRO A 35 -21.14 0.72 -8.52
C PRO A 35 -22.45 0.00 -8.18
N ALA A 36 -23.38 0.70 -7.52
CA ALA A 36 -24.74 0.26 -7.25
C ALA A 36 -25.73 1.43 -7.19
N THR A 37 -27.01 1.17 -7.40
CA THR A 37 -28.09 2.16 -7.23
C THR A 37 -29.33 1.48 -6.62
N PRO A 38 -29.78 1.90 -5.41
CA PRO A 38 -29.12 2.87 -4.53
C PRO A 38 -27.77 2.34 -4.02
N LEU A 39 -26.88 3.26 -3.63
CA LEU A 39 -25.62 2.90 -3.00
C LEU A 39 -25.89 2.50 -1.53
N PRO A 40 -25.56 1.27 -1.10
CA PRO A 40 -25.89 0.81 0.24
C PRO A 40 -24.98 1.46 1.30
N THR A 41 -25.45 1.47 2.56
CA THR A 41 -24.65 1.91 3.71
C THR A 41 -23.77 0.77 4.25
N GLU A 42 -24.31 -0.45 4.24
CA GLU A 42 -23.61 -1.67 4.61
C GLU A 42 -22.94 -2.34 3.41
N CYS A 43 -22.01 -3.24 3.70
CA CYS A 43 -21.28 -3.97 2.67
C CYS A 43 -22.22 -4.74 1.74
N GLY A 44 -22.22 -4.39 0.45
CA GLY A 44 -23.04 -4.99 -0.58
C GLY A 44 -22.24 -5.50 -1.78
N GLN A 45 -22.98 -5.83 -2.84
CA GLN A 45 -22.46 -6.30 -4.12
C GLN A 45 -22.72 -5.27 -5.22
N PRO A 46 -21.88 -5.21 -6.27
CA PRO A 46 -22.08 -4.27 -7.37
C PRO A 46 -23.35 -4.65 -8.15
N THR A 47 -24.04 -3.65 -8.70
CA THR A 47 -25.12 -3.87 -9.69
C THR A 47 -24.74 -3.40 -11.08
N SER A 48 -23.72 -2.54 -11.21
CA SER A 48 -23.18 -2.08 -12.50
C SER A 48 -22.64 -3.24 -13.34
N PRO A 49 -23.18 -3.48 -14.55
CA PRO A 49 -22.67 -4.53 -15.45
C PRO A 49 -21.21 -4.30 -15.85
N ARG A 50 -20.82 -3.06 -16.11
CA ARG A 50 -19.45 -2.69 -16.49
C ARG A 50 -18.47 -3.02 -15.37
N LEU A 51 -18.80 -2.64 -14.13
CA LEU A 51 -17.97 -2.96 -12.97
C LEU A 51 -17.89 -4.47 -12.74
N LYS A 52 -19.03 -5.18 -12.77
CA LYS A 52 -19.07 -6.65 -12.62
C LYS A 52 -18.14 -7.36 -13.59
N ALA A 53 -18.09 -6.92 -14.85
CA ALA A 53 -17.25 -7.53 -15.86
C ALA A 53 -15.74 -7.24 -15.66
N ALA A 54 -15.38 -6.14 -14.99
CA ALA A 54 -13.98 -5.80 -14.66
C ALA A 54 -13.47 -6.48 -13.37
N LEU A 55 -14.38 -7.02 -12.54
CA LEU A 55 -14.04 -7.69 -11.30
C LEU A 55 -13.69 -9.16 -11.52
N ILE A 56 -12.69 -9.64 -10.79
CA ILE A 56 -12.36 -11.06 -10.69
C ILE A 56 -12.22 -11.48 -9.24
N THR A 57 -12.38 -12.78 -9.00
CA THR A 57 -12.02 -13.40 -7.72
C THR A 57 -10.84 -14.35 -7.96
N ALA A 58 -9.72 -14.08 -7.31
CA ALA A 58 -8.51 -14.91 -7.41
C ALA A 58 -7.77 -15.01 -6.07
N ASP A 59 -6.94 -16.04 -5.98
CA ASP A 59 -5.96 -16.20 -4.91
C ASP A 59 -4.77 -15.27 -5.19
N VAL A 60 -4.36 -14.48 -4.20
CA VAL A 60 -3.23 -13.54 -4.32
C VAL A 60 -2.02 -14.01 -3.50
N GLY A 61 -2.04 -15.25 -3.00
CA GLY A 61 -1.01 -15.83 -2.15
C GLY A 61 -1.54 -16.14 -0.75
N PRO A 62 -1.56 -15.17 0.18
CA PRO A 62 -1.94 -15.42 1.57
C PRO A 62 -3.45 -15.61 1.76
N PHE A 63 -4.27 -15.19 0.79
CA PHE A 63 -5.73 -15.29 0.82
C PHE A 63 -6.34 -15.06 -0.57
N ARG A 64 -7.66 -15.24 -0.67
CA ARG A 64 -8.46 -14.98 -1.87
C ARG A 64 -9.22 -13.66 -1.77
N VAL A 65 -9.23 -12.88 -2.84
CA VAL A 65 -9.91 -11.57 -2.90
C VAL A 65 -10.81 -11.47 -4.13
N THR A 66 -11.80 -10.57 -4.06
CA THR A 66 -12.54 -10.08 -5.23
C THR A 66 -12.19 -8.61 -5.44
N GLY A 67 -11.78 -8.23 -6.64
CA GLY A 67 -11.39 -6.85 -6.97
C GLY A 67 -11.22 -6.62 -8.46
N LEU A 68 -10.83 -5.40 -8.86
CA LEU A 68 -10.51 -5.10 -10.25
C LEU A 68 -9.38 -6.02 -10.70
N ARG A 69 -9.48 -6.59 -11.90
CA ARG A 69 -8.45 -7.48 -12.47
C ARG A 69 -7.01 -6.95 -12.28
N PRO A 70 -6.65 -5.73 -12.70
CA PRO A 70 -5.28 -5.25 -12.54
C PRO A 70 -4.88 -5.02 -11.06
N ALA A 71 -5.83 -4.74 -10.17
CA ALA A 71 -5.56 -4.62 -8.74
C ALA A 71 -5.26 -6.00 -8.11
N VAL A 72 -6.02 -7.04 -8.47
CA VAL A 72 -5.79 -8.42 -8.01
C VAL A 72 -4.45 -8.96 -8.52
N GLU A 73 -4.12 -8.67 -9.78
CA GLU A 73 -2.81 -9.02 -10.36
C GLU A 73 -1.65 -8.28 -9.67
N SER A 74 -1.84 -7.00 -9.33
CA SER A 74 -0.85 -6.22 -8.55
C SER A 74 -0.63 -6.82 -7.16
N LEU A 75 -1.69 -7.13 -6.41
CA LEU A 75 -1.58 -7.80 -5.11
C LEU A 75 -0.86 -9.15 -5.19
N THR A 76 -1.10 -9.91 -6.26
CA THR A 76 -0.41 -11.19 -6.49
C THR A 76 1.11 -10.98 -6.61
N ARG A 77 1.56 -9.92 -7.31
CA ARG A 77 2.99 -9.58 -7.41
C ARG A 77 3.56 -9.10 -6.08
N VAL A 78 2.84 -8.22 -5.37
CA VAL A 78 3.22 -7.74 -4.03
C VAL A 78 3.47 -8.93 -3.12
N PHE A 79 2.49 -9.82 -2.96
CA PHE A 79 2.61 -10.90 -1.99
C PHE A 79 3.57 -12.00 -2.43
N ALA A 80 3.78 -12.21 -3.73
CA ALA A 80 4.87 -13.07 -4.20
C ALA A 80 6.25 -12.52 -3.78
N GLN A 81 6.45 -11.20 -3.87
CA GLN A 81 7.69 -10.56 -3.44
C GLN A 81 7.86 -10.63 -1.91
N VAL A 82 6.80 -10.35 -1.15
CA VAL A 82 6.81 -10.48 0.32
C VAL A 82 7.10 -11.92 0.74
N LYS A 83 6.54 -12.93 0.06
CA LYS A 83 6.85 -14.34 0.34
C LYS A 83 8.33 -14.67 0.15
N ALA A 84 8.93 -14.14 -0.91
CA ALA A 84 10.33 -14.38 -1.23
C ALA A 84 11.29 -13.69 -0.25
N GLU A 85 10.99 -12.46 0.17
CA GLU A 85 11.90 -11.63 0.97
C GLU A 85 11.63 -11.70 2.49
N LYS A 86 10.36 -11.92 2.88
CA LYS A 86 9.85 -11.82 4.24
C LYS A 86 8.82 -12.93 4.53
N PRO A 87 9.21 -14.22 4.48
CA PRO A 87 8.28 -15.34 4.65
C PRO A 87 7.54 -15.32 6.00
N GLU A 88 8.21 -14.94 7.10
CA GLU A 88 7.55 -14.83 8.41
C GLU A 88 6.45 -13.75 8.44
N LEU A 89 6.63 -12.64 7.72
CA LEU A 89 5.59 -11.63 7.56
C LEU A 89 4.45 -12.17 6.71
N TYR A 90 4.77 -12.80 5.57
CA TYR A 90 3.80 -13.39 4.65
C TYR A 90 2.82 -14.33 5.37
N ASP A 91 3.34 -15.17 6.26
CA ASP A 91 2.55 -16.18 6.99
C ASP A 91 1.52 -15.58 7.96
N VAL A 92 1.69 -14.31 8.35
CA VAL A 92 0.80 -13.63 9.31
C VAL A 92 -0.11 -12.59 8.66
N ILE A 93 -0.04 -12.39 7.33
CA ILE A 93 -0.91 -11.44 6.62
C ILE A 93 -2.30 -12.04 6.47
N GLY A 94 -3.31 -11.29 6.92
CA GLY A 94 -4.71 -11.54 6.61
C GLY A 94 -5.37 -10.35 5.94
N THR A 95 -6.68 -10.45 5.70
CA THR A 95 -7.48 -9.35 5.16
C THR A 95 -8.80 -9.18 5.91
N ALA A 96 -9.30 -7.94 5.93
CA ALA A 96 -10.69 -7.62 6.30
C ALA A 96 -11.60 -7.40 5.07
N GLY A 97 -11.07 -7.60 3.86
CA GLY A 97 -11.81 -7.55 2.61
C GLY A 97 -11.24 -6.57 1.60
N MET A 98 -11.58 -6.80 0.32
CA MET A 98 -11.22 -5.95 -0.82
C MET A 98 -12.48 -5.33 -1.44
N LEU A 99 -13.31 -6.13 -2.14
CA LEU A 99 -14.61 -5.64 -2.62
C LEU A 99 -15.63 -5.52 -1.47
N CYS A 100 -16.17 -4.32 -1.32
CA CYS A 100 -17.28 -4.03 -0.42
C CYS A 100 -18.07 -2.83 -0.95
N VAL A 101 -19.19 -3.07 -1.64
CA VAL A 101 -19.98 -2.00 -2.25
C VAL A 101 -20.77 -1.29 -1.18
N ARG A 102 -20.34 -0.08 -0.83
CA ARG A 102 -21.00 0.79 0.16
C ARG A 102 -20.55 2.25 0.04
N CYS A 103 -21.27 3.12 0.75
CA CYS A 103 -20.83 4.48 1.01
C CYS A 103 -19.54 4.50 1.85
N VAL A 104 -18.75 5.56 1.71
CA VAL A 104 -17.71 5.91 2.68
C VAL A 104 -18.38 6.10 4.04
N ARG A 105 -17.75 5.59 5.11
CA ARG A 105 -18.33 5.64 6.45
C ARG A 105 -18.47 7.11 6.89
N GLY A 106 -19.70 7.53 7.15
CA GLY A 106 -20.01 8.93 7.51
C GLY A 106 -20.27 9.87 6.35
N TYR A 107 -20.19 9.41 5.09
CA TYR A 107 -20.46 10.21 3.89
C TYR A 107 -21.46 9.49 2.97
N PRO A 108 -22.78 9.56 3.26
CA PRO A 108 -23.81 8.95 2.43
C PRO A 108 -23.76 9.43 0.98
N GLY A 109 -23.94 8.50 0.03
CA GLY A 109 -23.93 8.80 -1.40
C GLY A 109 -22.55 8.89 -2.05
N VAL A 110 -21.47 8.91 -1.27
CA VAL A 110 -20.09 8.88 -1.79
C VAL A 110 -19.59 7.43 -1.76
N PRO A 111 -19.32 6.77 -2.90
CA PRO A 111 -18.83 5.40 -2.90
C PRO A 111 -17.39 5.33 -2.37
N SER A 112 -17.12 4.29 -1.58
CA SER A 112 -15.76 3.95 -1.15
C SER A 112 -14.97 3.33 -2.31
N ASN A 113 -13.63 3.44 -2.30
CA ASN A 113 -12.78 2.71 -3.25
C ASN A 113 -12.91 1.18 -3.11
N HIS A 114 -13.33 0.68 -1.94
CA HIS A 114 -13.75 -0.73 -1.80
C HIS A 114 -14.95 -1.09 -2.67
N ALA A 115 -15.83 -0.13 -2.99
CA ALA A 115 -17.03 -0.37 -3.79
C ALA A 115 -16.72 -0.70 -5.24
N PHE A 116 -15.50 -0.39 -5.69
CA PHE A 116 -15.00 -0.72 -7.01
C PHE A 116 -14.04 -1.91 -6.99
N GLY A 117 -13.74 -2.48 -5.83
CA GLY A 117 -12.68 -3.50 -5.70
C GLY A 117 -11.29 -2.91 -5.99
N ALA A 118 -11.07 -1.65 -5.60
CA ALA A 118 -9.84 -0.90 -5.81
C ALA A 118 -9.09 -0.59 -4.49
N ALA A 119 -9.58 -1.13 -3.37
CA ALA A 119 -8.99 -0.98 -2.05
C ALA A 119 -9.01 -2.30 -1.28
N ILE A 120 -8.12 -2.44 -0.30
CA ILE A 120 -8.00 -3.62 0.56
C ILE A 120 -7.64 -3.20 1.99
N ASP A 121 -8.29 -3.84 2.96
CA ASP A 121 -7.94 -3.75 4.37
C ASP A 121 -7.13 -4.98 4.77
N LEU A 122 -5.96 -4.76 5.37
CA LEU A 122 -5.03 -5.83 5.78
C LEU A 122 -5.01 -6.03 7.29
N LYS A 123 -4.82 -7.28 7.68
CA LYS A 123 -4.63 -7.72 9.07
C LYS A 123 -3.23 -8.25 9.24
N ILE A 124 -2.70 -8.14 10.45
CA ILE A 124 -1.47 -8.84 10.86
C ILE A 124 -1.80 -9.71 12.06
N ASN A 125 -1.43 -11.00 11.98
CA ASN A 125 -1.72 -12.00 13.01
C ASN A 125 -3.20 -12.06 13.40
N GLY A 126 -4.10 -11.91 12.41
CA GLY A 126 -5.55 -11.86 12.62
C GLY A 126 -6.10 -10.55 13.21
N GLU A 127 -5.23 -9.64 13.65
CA GLU A 127 -5.62 -8.34 14.23
C GLU A 127 -5.77 -7.27 13.15
N LEU A 128 -6.80 -6.43 13.29
CA LEU A 128 -7.08 -5.30 12.43
C LEU A 128 -6.92 -4.00 13.23
N VAL A 129 -6.14 -3.05 12.72
CA VAL A 129 -6.11 -1.69 13.30
C VAL A 129 -7.49 -1.05 13.10
N PRO A 130 -8.11 -0.40 14.10
CA PRO A 130 -9.37 0.29 13.90
C PRO A 130 -9.17 1.61 13.11
N LEU A 131 -10.16 1.97 12.28
CA LEU A 131 -10.21 3.28 11.63
C LEU A 131 -10.12 4.43 12.66
N GLY A 132 -9.16 5.33 12.47
CA GLY A 132 -8.82 6.41 13.41
C GLY A 132 -7.91 5.98 14.55
N GLY A 133 -7.37 4.75 14.53
CA GLY A 133 -6.37 4.28 15.47
C GLY A 133 -5.09 5.12 15.37
N ALA A 134 -4.47 5.43 16.51
CA ALA A 134 -3.28 6.28 16.60
C ALA A 134 -1.96 5.50 16.37
N TYR A 135 -2.02 4.34 15.72
CA TYR A 135 -0.88 3.45 15.51
C TYR A 135 -1.00 2.68 14.20
N VAL A 136 0.11 2.11 13.75
CA VAL A 136 0.19 1.10 12.69
C VAL A 136 0.75 -0.19 13.27
N GLN A 137 0.51 -1.34 12.63
CA GLN A 137 1.20 -2.58 12.96
C GLN A 137 2.55 -2.63 12.24
N ALA A 138 3.59 -3.17 12.89
CA ALA A 138 4.93 -3.30 12.30
C ALA A 138 4.91 -4.03 10.95
N GLY A 139 4.11 -5.09 10.81
CA GLY A 139 3.94 -5.81 9.55
C GLY A 139 3.34 -4.95 8.44
N ILE A 140 2.35 -4.11 8.74
CA ILE A 140 1.79 -3.18 7.75
C ILE A 140 2.82 -2.13 7.33
N LEU A 141 3.60 -1.62 8.28
CA LEU A 141 4.68 -0.68 7.98
C LEU A 141 5.74 -1.30 7.06
N GLU A 142 6.08 -2.59 7.23
CA GLU A 142 6.96 -3.28 6.29
C GLU A 142 6.30 -3.52 4.92
N LEU A 143 5.00 -3.85 4.89
CA LEU A 143 4.24 -4.03 3.64
C LEU A 143 4.15 -2.75 2.79
N TYR A 144 4.17 -1.58 3.43
CA TYR A 144 4.06 -0.30 2.74
C TYR A 144 5.06 -0.15 1.57
N ALA A 145 6.31 -0.59 1.73
CA ALA A 145 7.31 -0.47 0.67
C ALA A 145 6.93 -1.28 -0.59
N TYR A 146 6.42 -2.49 -0.42
CA TYR A 146 5.97 -3.36 -1.52
C TYR A 146 4.71 -2.81 -2.20
N MET A 147 3.74 -2.38 -1.40
CA MET A 147 2.49 -1.80 -1.88
C MET A 147 2.75 -0.50 -2.65
N HIS A 148 3.58 0.39 -2.11
CA HIS A 148 3.92 1.68 -2.71
C HIS A 148 4.71 1.52 -4.02
N ALA A 149 5.62 0.54 -4.09
CA ALA A 149 6.35 0.24 -5.33
C ALA A 149 5.44 -0.15 -6.50
N GLU A 150 4.29 -0.77 -6.22
CA GLU A 150 3.24 -1.12 -7.17
C GLU A 150 2.23 0.02 -7.40
N GLY A 151 2.36 1.14 -6.68
CA GLY A 151 1.55 2.35 -6.85
C GLY A 151 0.32 2.42 -5.94
N TRP A 152 0.25 1.59 -4.89
CA TRP A 152 -0.80 1.67 -3.89
C TRP A 152 -0.57 2.83 -2.92
N TYR A 153 -1.63 3.59 -2.66
CA TYR A 153 -1.70 4.65 -1.68
C TYR A 153 -2.11 4.07 -0.31
N TRP A 154 -1.44 4.50 0.76
CA TRP A 154 -1.69 4.02 2.11
C TRP A 154 -2.53 5.01 2.94
N GLY A 155 -3.64 4.53 3.49
CA GLY A 155 -4.61 5.32 4.29
C GLY A 155 -4.09 5.84 5.63
N ALA A 156 -2.93 5.35 6.11
CA ALA A 156 -2.29 5.85 7.33
C ALA A 156 -1.97 7.36 7.26
N GLY A 157 -1.81 7.93 6.06
CA GLY A 157 -1.46 9.34 5.85
C GLY A 157 -2.64 10.32 5.94
N TRP A 158 -3.87 9.84 6.16
CA TRP A 158 -5.05 10.70 6.26
C TRP A 158 -5.19 11.37 7.63
N ALA A 159 -5.91 12.50 7.66
CA ALA A 159 -6.20 13.24 8.89
C ALA A 159 -6.94 12.39 9.92
N ARG A 160 -7.82 11.49 9.47
CA ARG A 160 -8.32 10.36 10.24
C ARG A 160 -7.59 9.11 9.73
N PRO A 161 -6.56 8.63 10.44
CA PRO A 161 -5.71 7.56 9.93
C PRO A 161 -6.50 6.28 9.68
N ASP A 162 -6.21 5.63 8.56
CA ASP A 162 -6.80 4.35 8.20
C ASP A 162 -5.68 3.34 7.92
N ALA A 163 -4.98 2.95 8.99
CA ALA A 163 -3.70 2.25 8.87
C ALA A 163 -3.82 0.86 8.23
N MET A 164 -4.96 0.20 8.30
CA MET A 164 -5.17 -1.08 7.62
C MET A 164 -5.39 -0.95 6.11
N HIS A 165 -5.75 0.24 5.63
CA HIS A 165 -6.31 0.47 4.30
C HIS A 165 -5.24 0.82 3.27
N PHE A 166 -5.21 0.08 2.18
CA PHE A 166 -4.51 0.47 0.94
C PHE A 166 -5.50 0.60 -0.21
N GLU A 167 -5.25 1.55 -1.10
CA GLU A 167 -6.02 1.70 -2.33
C GLU A 167 -5.12 1.93 -3.54
N ALA A 168 -5.61 1.59 -4.73
CA ALA A 168 -4.96 2.07 -5.94
C ALA A 168 -4.89 3.60 -5.89
N SER A 169 -3.71 4.18 -6.12
CA SER A 169 -3.58 5.63 -6.21
C SER A 169 -4.31 6.18 -7.45
N ASP A 170 -4.57 7.49 -7.49
CA ASP A 170 -5.15 8.14 -8.68
C ASP A 170 -4.28 7.89 -9.93
N GLN A 171 -2.95 7.94 -9.76
CA GLN A 171 -1.98 7.67 -10.80
C GLN A 171 -2.07 6.22 -11.30
N LEU A 172 -2.24 5.26 -10.40
CA LEU A 172 -2.36 3.85 -10.75
C LEU A 172 -3.67 3.58 -11.50
N MET A 173 -4.78 4.13 -11.02
CA MET A 173 -6.09 3.98 -11.66
C MET A 173 -6.10 4.56 -13.08
N ARG A 174 -5.58 5.79 -13.27
CA ARG A 174 -5.47 6.42 -14.59
C ARG A 174 -4.54 5.67 -15.53
N ARG A 175 -3.45 5.09 -15.01
CA ARG A 175 -2.56 4.25 -15.81
C ARG A 175 -3.30 3.02 -16.33
N TRP A 176 -4.02 2.30 -15.46
CA TRP A 176 -4.81 1.15 -15.88
C TRP A 176 -5.89 1.51 -16.89
N GLU A 177 -6.53 2.69 -16.75
CA GLU A 177 -7.47 3.21 -17.74
C GLU A 177 -6.78 3.46 -19.10
N ALA A 178 -5.65 4.19 -19.11
CA ALA A 178 -4.91 4.53 -20.32
C ALA A 178 -4.37 3.28 -21.05
N GLU A 179 -3.95 2.26 -20.31
CA GLU A 179 -3.50 0.97 -20.83
C GLU A 179 -4.67 0.06 -21.26
N GLY A 180 -5.92 0.45 -20.98
CA GLY A 180 -7.12 -0.32 -21.30
C GLY A 180 -7.35 -1.53 -20.41
N LEU A 181 -6.68 -1.62 -19.25
CA LEU A 181 -6.78 -2.75 -18.32
C LEU A 181 -8.08 -2.75 -17.49
N LEU A 182 -8.81 -1.64 -17.49
CA LEU A 182 -10.10 -1.49 -16.80
C LEU A 182 -11.30 -1.77 -17.71
N ASP A 183 -11.08 -1.96 -19.01
CA ASP A 183 -12.13 -2.27 -19.97
C ASP A 183 -12.27 -3.80 -20.10
N PRO A 184 -13.40 -4.39 -19.66
CA PRO A 184 -13.59 -5.83 -19.75
C PRO A 184 -13.91 -6.33 -21.17
N VAL A 185 -14.17 -5.43 -22.12
CA VAL A 185 -14.53 -5.75 -23.52
C VAL A 185 -13.33 -5.57 -24.46
N LYS A 186 -12.44 -4.63 -24.15
CA LYS A 186 -11.18 -4.47 -24.88
C LYS A 186 -10.21 -5.55 -24.40
N PRO A 187 -9.73 -6.47 -25.27
CA PRO A 187 -8.61 -7.30 -24.88
C PRO A 187 -7.48 -6.36 -24.45
N PRO A 188 -6.70 -6.71 -23.40
CA PRO A 188 -5.59 -5.86 -23.00
C PRO A 188 -4.81 -5.55 -24.27
N ALA A 189 -4.51 -4.26 -24.49
CA ALA A 189 -3.48 -3.95 -25.47
C ALA A 189 -2.30 -4.87 -25.14
N VAL A 190 -1.56 -5.35 -26.15
CA VAL A 190 -0.31 -6.05 -25.87
C VAL A 190 0.61 -5.03 -25.21
N VAL A 191 0.45 -4.85 -23.91
CA VAL A 191 1.35 -4.13 -23.06
C VAL A 191 2.45 -5.16 -22.91
N VAL A 192 3.49 -5.01 -23.72
CA VAL A 192 4.80 -5.41 -23.25
C VAL A 192 4.98 -4.55 -22.02
N ALA A 193 4.56 -5.08 -20.86
CA ALA A 193 5.11 -4.65 -19.60
C ALA A 193 6.59 -4.90 -19.79
N THR A 194 7.33 -3.88 -20.25
CA THR A 194 8.73 -3.81 -19.91
C THR A 194 8.68 -3.92 -18.41
N PRO A 195 9.18 -5.02 -17.79
CA PRO A 195 9.34 -5.01 -16.37
C PRO A 195 10.08 -3.71 -16.12
N LYS A 196 9.50 -2.78 -15.36
CA LYS A 196 10.32 -1.72 -14.77
C LYS A 196 11.47 -2.52 -14.19
N PRO A 197 12.73 -2.36 -14.67
CA PRO A 197 13.82 -3.13 -14.12
C PRO A 197 13.67 -2.92 -12.62
N ALA A 198 13.53 -4.02 -11.87
CA ALA A 198 13.56 -3.92 -10.43
C ALA A 198 14.73 -2.97 -10.16
N PRO A 199 14.53 -1.83 -9.46
CA PRO A 199 15.68 -1.03 -9.07
C PRO A 199 16.65 -2.04 -8.50
N PRO A 200 17.91 -2.09 -8.99
CA PRO A 200 18.79 -3.20 -8.71
C PRO A 200 18.67 -3.50 -7.23
N VAL A 201 18.15 -4.68 -6.92
CA VAL A 201 18.02 -5.13 -5.55
C VAL A 201 19.47 -5.38 -5.16
N THR A 202 20.18 -4.33 -4.74
CA THR A 202 21.17 -4.49 -3.70
C THR A 202 20.36 -5.08 -2.58
N SER A 203 20.47 -6.41 -2.43
CA SER A 203 19.90 -7.20 -1.36
C SER A 203 19.78 -6.29 -0.15
N SER A 204 18.55 -5.92 0.24
CA SER A 204 18.37 -5.29 1.53
C SER A 204 19.01 -6.26 2.51
N PRO A 205 20.15 -5.92 3.13
CA PRO A 205 20.76 -6.82 4.06
C PRO A 205 19.72 -7.03 5.16
N ALA A 206 19.52 -8.29 5.57
CA ALA A 206 18.66 -8.63 6.69
C ALA A 206 18.86 -7.59 7.80
N LEU A 207 17.76 -7.02 8.31
CA LEU A 207 17.81 -6.05 9.40
C LEU A 207 18.63 -6.68 10.54
N PRO A 208 19.78 -6.12 10.91
CA PRO A 208 20.46 -6.59 12.11
C PRO A 208 19.55 -6.28 13.30
N VAL A 209 19.58 -7.16 14.29
CA VAL A 209 18.78 -7.10 15.53
C VAL A 209 19.07 -5.84 16.38
N LYS A 210 20.03 -4.99 15.96
CA LYS A 210 20.32 -3.69 16.56
C LYS A 210 20.73 -2.66 15.49
N GLY A 211 19.91 -1.63 15.29
CA GLY A 211 20.21 -0.43 14.48
C GLY A 211 18.99 0.48 14.39
N ARG A 212 19.19 1.81 14.37
CA ARG A 212 18.10 2.79 14.19
C ARG A 212 17.96 3.11 12.69
N LEU A 213 16.74 3.07 12.19
CA LEU A 213 16.41 3.53 10.83
C LEU A 213 16.45 5.06 10.78
N LEU A 214 17.19 5.63 9.82
CA LEU A 214 17.35 7.07 9.65
C LEU A 214 16.69 7.56 8.36
N VAL A 215 16.10 8.75 8.42
CA VAL A 215 15.47 9.47 7.30
C VAL A 215 16.26 10.75 7.02
N ASN A 216 16.62 10.99 5.76
CA ASN A 216 17.21 12.27 5.33
C ASN A 216 16.08 13.28 5.08
N THR A 217 16.08 14.42 5.77
CA THR A 217 15.04 15.45 5.58
C THR A 217 15.40 16.48 4.51
N GLY A 218 16.48 16.27 3.75
CA GLY A 218 17.17 17.32 3.01
C GLY A 218 17.95 18.24 3.97
N GLN A 219 18.97 18.94 3.44
CA GLN A 219 19.85 19.86 4.18
C GLN A 219 20.88 19.22 5.14
N GLY A 220 21.16 17.92 5.00
CA GLY A 220 22.18 17.24 5.83
C GLY A 220 21.75 16.99 7.28
N VAL A 221 20.44 17.13 7.57
CA VAL A 221 19.84 16.79 8.85
C VAL A 221 19.25 15.38 8.77
N TRP A 222 19.60 14.55 9.75
CA TRP A 222 19.13 13.17 9.85
C TRP A 222 18.22 13.04 11.07
N THR A 223 17.09 12.35 10.90
CA THR A 223 16.21 11.98 12.01
C THR A 223 16.05 10.47 12.09
N ASP A 224 15.82 9.92 13.28
CA ASP A 224 15.28 8.56 13.34
C ASP A 224 13.81 8.52 12.89
N TYR A 225 13.26 7.32 12.73
CA TYR A 225 11.86 7.11 12.33
C TYR A 225 10.83 7.72 13.30
N SER A 226 11.23 8.12 14.52
CA SER A 226 10.38 8.85 15.46
C SER A 226 10.44 10.37 15.29
N GLY A 227 11.22 10.88 14.33
CA GLY A 227 11.41 12.31 14.07
C GLY A 227 12.45 12.98 14.97
N ARG A 228 13.20 12.22 15.78
CA ARG A 228 14.26 12.77 16.63
C ARG A 228 15.49 13.11 15.79
N LYS A 229 15.95 14.35 15.84
CA LYS A 229 17.20 14.80 15.18
C LYS A 229 18.41 14.09 15.78
N LEU A 230 19.31 13.65 14.92
CA LEU A 230 20.54 12.96 15.28
C LEU A 230 21.76 13.68 14.68
N THR A 231 22.85 13.70 15.42
CA THR A 231 24.16 14.19 14.95
C THR A 231 25.07 12.99 14.71
N ILE A 232 25.47 12.77 13.46
CA ILE A 232 26.37 11.66 13.10
C ILE A 232 27.81 12.17 13.23
N ARG A 233 28.60 11.60 14.15
CA ARG A 233 29.98 12.06 14.42
C ARG A 233 31.07 11.13 13.88
N ASN A 234 30.83 9.81 13.78
CA ASN A 234 31.84 8.82 13.36
C ASN A 234 31.17 7.60 12.68
N ALA A 235 31.05 7.57 11.34
CA ALA A 235 30.46 6.43 10.60
C ALA A 235 31.53 5.63 9.84
N GLU A 236 31.54 4.29 10.00
CA GLU A 236 32.43 3.38 9.25
C GLU A 236 31.92 3.03 7.84
N GLU A 237 30.60 3.04 7.62
CA GLU A 237 30.01 2.78 6.30
C GLU A 237 28.67 3.52 6.16
N VAL A 238 28.49 4.23 5.04
CA VAL A 238 27.24 4.92 4.68
C VAL A 238 26.76 4.30 3.37
N VAL A 239 25.70 3.50 3.43
CA VAL A 239 25.03 2.99 2.22
C VAL A 239 24.04 4.05 1.76
N ILE A 240 24.34 4.70 0.65
CA ILE A 240 23.51 5.71 0.00
C ILE A 240 22.90 5.05 -1.24
N ASN A 241 21.61 4.70 -1.20
CA ASN A 241 20.92 4.29 -2.42
C ASN A 241 20.45 5.56 -3.17
N ALA A 242 21.29 6.03 -4.09
CA ALA A 242 21.04 7.24 -4.87
C ALA A 242 20.20 6.91 -6.12
N SER A 243 18.88 7.02 -6.03
CA SER A 243 18.04 7.24 -7.22
C SER A 243 16.72 7.98 -6.98
N GLY A 244 16.54 8.67 -5.84
CA GLY A 244 15.33 9.46 -5.60
C GLY A 244 15.35 10.26 -4.29
N PRO A 245 14.37 11.16 -4.09
CA PRO A 245 14.27 12.02 -2.91
C PRO A 245 14.07 11.26 -1.59
N ASP A 246 13.74 9.97 -1.64
CA ASP A 246 13.57 9.10 -0.48
C ASP A 246 14.87 8.35 -0.14
N THR A 247 15.89 9.09 0.30
CA THR A 247 17.20 8.55 0.69
C THR A 247 17.18 8.08 2.15
N TRP A 248 17.30 6.76 2.37
CA TRP A 248 17.46 6.17 3.69
C TRP A 248 18.93 5.86 3.95
N VAL A 249 19.39 6.04 5.19
CA VAL A 249 20.75 5.67 5.61
C VAL A 249 20.67 4.72 6.80
N ARG A 250 21.45 3.65 6.72
CA ARG A 250 21.72 2.74 7.84
C ARG A 250 22.99 3.23 8.54
N TYR A 251 22.95 3.33 9.87
CA TYR A 251 24.11 3.64 10.71
C TYR A 251 24.32 2.52 11.73
N LEU A 252 25.56 2.05 11.87
CA LEU A 252 26.00 1.19 12.96
C LEU A 252 26.70 2.07 14.00
N ASP A 253 26.08 2.19 15.18
CA ASP A 253 26.68 2.88 16.30
C ASP A 253 27.71 1.95 16.97
N LYS A 254 28.98 2.36 16.99
CA LYS A 254 29.94 1.78 17.94
C LYS A 254 29.62 2.44 19.28
N GLY A 255 28.85 1.71 20.09
CA GLY A 255 28.11 2.26 21.22
C GLY A 255 28.92 3.07 22.24
N GLU A 256 28.14 3.78 23.05
CA GLU A 256 28.39 3.95 24.49
C GLU A 256 27.52 2.95 25.27
#